data_AF-A0A8C4RXU0-F1
#
_entry.id   AF-A0A8C4RXU0-F1
#
_cell.length_a   1.000
_cell.length_b   1.000
_cell.length_c   1.000
_cell.angle_alpha   90.00
_cell.angle_beta   90.00
_cell.angle_gamma   90.00
#
_symmetry.space_group_name_H-M   'P 1'
#
loop_
_entity.id
_entity.type
_entity.pdbx_description
1 polymer ?
#
loop_
_entity_poly.entity_id
_entity_poly.type
_entity_poly.pdbx_seq_one_letter_code
_entity_poly.pdbx_strand_id
1 'polypeptide(L)'
;DPKHTAKISKEWLQDNSVNVLEWPSQSPDLNPIERLWRDLKMAVHRRFPSNLMELERCCKEEWAKLAKNRCAKLVASYSKRLEAVIAAKGASTKY
;
A
#
# COMPACT_ATOMS: atom_id res chain seq x y z
N ASP A 1 12.86 4.55 -4.33
CA ASP A 1 13.08 4.01 -5.68
C ASP A 1 13.33 5.17 -6.63
N PRO A 2 14.53 5.26 -7.24
CA PRO A 2 14.89 6.36 -8.12
C PRO A 2 13.95 6.56 -9.33
N LYS A 3 13.23 5.50 -9.77
CA LYS A 3 12.34 5.54 -10.94
C LYS A 3 11.16 6.51 -10.75
N HIS A 4 10.67 6.68 -9.52
CA HIS A 4 9.58 7.63 -9.24
C HIS A 4 10.02 9.10 -9.30
N THR A 5 11.33 9.36 -9.23
CA THR A 5 11.91 10.71 -9.30
C THR A 5 12.66 11.00 -10.61
N ALA A 6 12.67 10.05 -11.54
CA ALA A 6 13.23 10.24 -12.87
C ALA A 6 12.51 11.38 -13.60
N LYS A 7 13.21 12.06 -14.53
CA LYS A 7 12.69 13.22 -15.27
C LYS A 7 11.32 12.92 -15.89
N ILE A 8 11.23 11.83 -16.65
CA ILE A 8 9.99 11.40 -17.32
C ILE A 8 8.82 11.18 -16.35
N SER A 9 9.09 10.60 -15.17
CA SER A 9 8.07 10.35 -14.15
C SER A 9 7.59 11.65 -13.53
N LYS A 10 8.51 12.58 -13.23
CA LYS A 10 8.18 13.90 -12.65
C LYS A 10 7.38 14.76 -13.62
N GLU A 11 7.79 14.82 -14.89
CA GLU A 11 7.08 15.55 -15.94
C GLU A 11 5.67 15.01 -16.09
N TRP A 12 5.51 13.68 -16.19
CA TRP A 12 4.18 13.08 -16.28
C TRP A 12 3.29 13.41 -15.07
N LEU A 13 3.82 13.34 -13.84
CA LEU A 13 3.06 13.69 -12.63
C LEU A 13 2.64 15.16 -12.62
N GLN A 14 3.52 16.06 -13.08
CA GLN A 14 3.24 17.49 -13.19
C GLN A 14 2.17 17.77 -14.25
N ASP A 15 2.31 17.20 -15.44
CA ASP A 15 1.37 17.37 -16.56
C ASP A 15 -0.03 16.87 -16.21
N ASN A 16 -0.12 15.83 -15.36
CA ASN A 16 -1.38 15.26 -14.88
C ASN A 16 -1.86 15.88 -13.56
N SER A 17 -1.24 16.96 -13.09
CA SER A 17 -1.62 17.66 -11.85
C SER A 17 -1.71 16.75 -10.63
N VAL A 18 -0.84 15.74 -10.53
CA VAL A 18 -0.83 14.79 -9.43
C VAL A 18 -0.08 15.41 -8.24
N ASN A 19 -0.78 15.59 -7.12
CA ASN A 19 -0.15 15.97 -5.87
C ASN A 19 0.58 14.77 -5.26
N VAL A 20 1.91 14.84 -5.20
CA VAL A 20 2.75 13.78 -4.63
C VAL A 20 2.93 14.04 -3.14
N LEU A 21 2.52 13.09 -2.30
CA LEU A 21 2.75 13.13 -0.87
C LEU A 21 4.25 12.98 -0.56
N GLU A 22 4.78 13.81 0.34
CA GLU A 22 6.14 13.65 0.85
C GLU A 22 6.29 12.30 1.55
N TRP A 23 7.40 11.61 1.27
CA TRP A 23 7.58 10.23 1.71
C TRP A 23 8.96 9.98 2.33
N PRO A 24 9.04 9.58 3.60
CA PRO A 24 10.29 9.15 4.20
C PRO A 24 10.74 7.79 3.65
N SER A 25 12.05 7.64 3.45
CA SER A 25 12.63 6.34 3.04
C SER A 25 12.43 5.30 4.14
N GLN A 26 12.30 4.03 3.75
CA GLN A 26 12.20 2.89 4.68
C GLN A 26 11.03 2.93 5.67
N SER A 27 9.92 3.57 5.33
CA SER A 27 8.71 3.65 6.19
C SER A 27 7.52 2.85 5.65
N PRO A 28 7.60 1.52 5.54
CA PRO A 28 6.46 0.70 5.12
C PRO A 28 5.31 0.73 6.14
N ASP A 29 5.61 0.98 7.41
CA ASP A 29 4.63 1.14 8.49
C ASP A 29 3.69 2.33 8.28
N LEU A 30 4.19 3.39 7.61
CA LEU A 30 3.35 4.50 7.15
C LEU A 30 2.47 4.13 5.95
N ASN A 31 2.77 3.09 5.17
CA ASN A 31 2.00 2.78 3.97
C ASN A 31 0.74 1.94 4.28
N PRO A 32 -0.49 2.47 4.08
CA PRO A 32 -1.70 1.72 4.40
C PRO A 32 -1.89 0.47 3.53
N ILE A 33 -1.32 0.45 2.32
CA ILE A 33 -1.49 -0.66 1.38
C ILE A 33 -0.86 -1.95 1.88
N GLU A 34 0.17 -1.89 2.75
CA GLU A 34 0.83 -3.10 3.28
C GLU A 34 -0.15 -4.01 4.02
N ARG A 35 -1.10 -3.39 4.76
CA ARG A 35 -2.16 -4.13 5.45
C ARG A 35 -3.17 -4.72 4.47
N LEU A 36 -3.45 -4.03 3.36
CA LEU A 36 -4.33 -4.53 2.31
C LEU A 36 -3.68 -5.70 1.55
N TRP A 37 -2.37 -5.64 1.29
CA TRP A 37 -1.62 -6.75 0.71
C TRP A 37 -1.60 -7.97 1.61
N ARG A 38 -1.50 -7.79 2.93
CA ARG A 38 -1.64 -8.91 3.88
C ARG A 38 -3.00 -9.58 3.74
N ASP A 39 -4.08 -8.80 3.73
CA ASP A 39 -5.45 -9.31 3.59
C ASP A 39 -5.61 -10.10 2.27
N LEU A 40 -5.10 -9.55 1.15
CA LEU A 40 -5.13 -10.22 -0.16
C LEU A 40 -4.32 -11.52 -0.15
N LYS A 41 -3.07 -11.49 0.33
CA LYS A 41 -2.22 -12.69 0.38
C LYS A 41 -2.85 -13.81 1.19
N MET A 42 -3.50 -13.49 2.31
CA MET A 42 -4.23 -14.48 3.11
C MET A 42 -5.41 -15.10 2.34
N ALA A 43 -6.18 -14.28 1.61
CA ALA A 43 -7.30 -14.76 0.81
C ALA A 43 -6.84 -15.65 -0.36
N VAL A 44 -5.82 -15.21 -1.10
CA VAL A 44 -5.25 -15.96 -2.22
C VAL A 44 -4.62 -17.28 -1.75
N HIS A 45 -3.88 -17.26 -0.64
CA HIS A 45 -3.25 -18.45 -0.08
C HIS A 45 -4.26 -19.55 0.28
N ARG A 46 -5.44 -19.19 0.81
CA ARG A 46 -6.53 -20.13 1.12
C ARG A 46 -7.12 -20.84 -0.10
N ARG A 47 -6.81 -20.39 -1.31
CA ARG A 47 -7.28 -20.98 -2.57
C ARG A 47 -6.28 -21.96 -3.18
N PHE A 48 -5.09 -22.09 -2.59
CA PHE A 48 -4.06 -23.04 -3.02
C PHE A 48 -3.80 -23.03 -4.54
N PRO A 49 -3.51 -21.87 -5.16
CA PRO A 49 -3.20 -21.83 -6.59
C PRO A 49 -1.93 -22.66 -6.88
N SER A 50 -1.99 -23.49 -7.92
CA SER A 50 -0.93 -24.46 -8.25
C SER A 50 0.03 -23.96 -9.34
N ASN A 51 -0.34 -22.91 -10.05
CA ASN A 51 0.42 -22.33 -11.16
C ASN A 51 0.18 -20.82 -11.26
N LEU A 52 0.97 -20.15 -12.12
CA LEU A 52 0.91 -18.69 -12.28
C LEU A 52 -0.44 -18.19 -12.81
N MET A 53 -1.08 -18.92 -13.73
CA MET A 53 -2.39 -18.52 -14.27
C MET A 53 -3.48 -18.57 -13.19
N GLU A 54 -3.48 -19.61 -12.37
CA GLU A 54 -4.38 -19.72 -11.23
C GLU A 54 -4.09 -18.66 -10.17
N LEU A 55 -2.81 -18.39 -9.88
CA LEU A 55 -2.42 -17.36 -8.93
C LEU A 55 -2.93 -15.99 -9.38
N GLU A 56 -2.70 -15.62 -10.65
CA GLU A 56 -3.17 -14.36 -11.21
C GLU A 56 -4.70 -14.24 -11.14
N ARG A 57 -5.41 -15.30 -11.55
CA ARG A 57 -6.88 -15.34 -11.50
C ARG A 57 -7.38 -15.19 -10.05
N CYS A 58 -6.81 -15.93 -9.11
CA CYS A 58 -7.14 -15.83 -7.69
C CYS A 58 -6.87 -14.42 -7.15
N CYS A 59 -5.74 -13.80 -7.50
CA CYS A 59 -5.42 -12.42 -7.11
C CYS A 59 -6.50 -11.43 -7.59
N LYS A 60 -6.92 -11.50 -8.86
CA LYS A 60 -7.96 -10.61 -9.40
C LYS A 60 -9.31 -10.82 -8.72
N GLU A 61 -9.72 -12.08 -8.54
CA GLU A 61 -10.99 -12.42 -7.91
C GLU A 61 -11.04 -12.03 -6.42
N GLU A 62 -9.97 -12.27 -5.66
CA GLU A 62 -9.91 -11.88 -4.25
C GLU A 62 -9.77 -10.36 -4.06
N TRP A 63 -9.04 -9.69 -4.96
CA TRP A 63 -8.96 -8.23 -4.96
C TRP A 63 -10.33 -7.58 -5.15
N ALA A 64 -11.13 -8.08 -6.09
CA ALA A 64 -12.48 -7.58 -6.35
C ALA A 64 -13.44 -7.73 -5.15
N LYS A 65 -13.16 -8.66 -4.23
CA LYS A 65 -13.94 -8.90 -3.00
C LYS A 65 -13.53 -8.00 -1.84
N LEU A 66 -12.41 -7.28 -1.93
CA LEU A 66 -11.95 -6.40 -0.85
C LEU A 66 -12.97 -5.28 -0.62
N ALA A 67 -13.54 -5.26 0.60
CA ALA A 67 -14.57 -4.31 0.94
C ALA A 67 -14.04 -2.87 0.93
N LYS A 68 -14.74 -1.94 0.26
CA LYS A 68 -14.40 -0.51 0.26
C LYS A 68 -14.26 0.07 1.68
N ASN A 69 -15.08 -0.39 2.62
CA ASN A 69 -15.00 -0.01 4.03
C ASN A 69 -13.65 -0.40 4.68
N ARG A 70 -13.03 -1.52 4.26
CA ARG A 70 -11.71 -1.89 4.73
C ARG A 70 -10.67 -0.85 4.32
N CYS A 71 -10.68 -0.40 3.06
CA CYS A 71 -9.80 0.67 2.59
C CYS A 71 -10.05 1.97 3.35
N ALA A 72 -11.31 2.37 3.53
CA ALA A 72 -11.68 3.58 4.28
C ALA A 72 -11.13 3.54 5.72
N LYS A 73 -11.26 2.41 6.42
CA LYS A 73 -10.72 2.23 7.78
C LYS A 73 -9.19 2.33 7.84
N LEU A 74 -8.49 1.81 6.83
CA LEU A 74 -7.03 1.89 6.75
C LEU A 74 -6.57 3.35 6.59
N VAL A 75 -7.23 4.11 5.72
CA VAL A 75 -6.96 5.54 5.51
C VAL A 75 -7.33 6.36 6.75
N ALA A 76 -8.49 6.10 7.37
CA ALA A 76 -8.92 6.79 8.59
C ALA A 76 -7.96 6.58 9.78
N SER A 77 -7.18 5.50 9.77
CA SER A 77 -6.16 5.23 10.80
C SER A 77 -4.83 5.97 10.59
N TYR A 78 -4.66 6.69 9.48
CA TYR A 78 -3.36 7.24 9.07
C TYR A 78 -2.79 8.26 10.08
N SER A 79 -3.61 9.13 10.66
CA SER A 79 -3.18 10.10 11.68
C SER A 79 -2.51 9.41 12.87
N LYS A 80 -3.07 8.28 13.33
CA LYS A 80 -2.50 7.48 14.42
C LYS A 80 -1.15 6.85 14.08
N ARG A 81 -0.85 6.64 12.79
CA ARG A 81 0.46 6.15 12.34
C ARG A 81 1.49 7.27 12.43
N LEU A 82 1.13 8.48 11.98
CA LEU A 82 1.97 9.66 12.08
C LEU A 82 2.30 9.98 13.54
N GLU A 83 1.29 9.97 14.42
CA GLU A 83 1.46 10.15 15.87
C GLU A 83 2.44 9.13 16.46
N ALA A 84 2.33 7.85 16.05
CA ALA A 84 3.24 6.81 16.51
C ALA A 84 4.68 7.02 16.04
N VAL A 85 4.89 7.46 14.80
CA VAL A 85 6.24 7.76 14.27
C VAL A 85 6.85 8.96 15.00
N ILE A 86 6.06 10.01 15.26
CA ILE A 86 6.50 11.18 16.01
C ILE A 86 6.88 10.78 17.44
N ALA A 87 6.04 10.00 18.12
CA ALA A 87 6.33 9.49 19.46
C ALA A 87 7.58 8.60 19.49
N ALA A 88 7.81 7.82 18.43
CA ALA A 88 8.98 6.98 18.25
C ALA A 88 10.22 7.76 17.75
N LYS A 89 10.12 9.09 17.58
CA LYS A 89 11.20 9.95 17.05
C LYS A 89 11.76 9.46 15.71
N GLY A 90 10.88 8.98 14.82
CA GLY A 90 11.26 8.45 13.51
C GLY A 90 11.65 6.96 13.49
N ALA A 91 11.68 6.29 14.64
CA ALA A 91 11.90 4.84 14.68
C ALA A 91 10.66 4.04 14.24
N SER A 92 10.86 2.74 13.99
CA SER A 92 9.81 1.83 13.53
C SER A 92 8.63 1.76 14.49
N THR A 93 7.43 1.70 13.92
CA THR A 93 6.18 1.55 14.68
C THR A 93 5.57 0.17 14.52
N LYS A 94 4.51 -0.11 15.29
CA LYS A 94 3.74 -1.37 15.20
C LYS A 94 2.90 -1.52 13.92
N TYR A 95 2.90 -0.52 13.03
CA TYR A 95 1.92 -0.41 11.96
C TYR A 95 2.22 -1.25 10.73
#